data_AF-A0AB40BA89-F1
#
_entry.id   AF-A0AB40BA89-F1
#
_cell.length_a   1.000
_cell.length_b   1.000
_cell.length_c   1.000
_cell.angle_alpha   90.00
_cell.angle_beta   90.00
_cell.angle_gamma   90.00
#
_symmetry.space_group_name_H-M   'P 1'
#
loop_
_entity.id
_entity.type
_entity.pdbx_description
1 polymer ?
#
loop_
_entity_poly.entity_id
_entity_poly.type
_entity_poly.pdbx_seq_one_letter_code
_entity_poly.pdbx_strand_id
1 'polypeptide(L)'
;MGWISFMHENTLRSCRRISRGKLKMEIMRSQRKSAADEVPILSLYRSAPQVEVILDDFERFAIDRLLVLKGVSDGLSRGKKPEEMENLVKELWRTHMGHPDAPETRNKDIISHFILRLVYCRTEDLRNWFLSAETTLFRCRYRLEGLETQRMLLAEFDFPYKALSQAEFEVVKEKLVQVSRSIGLSPKESVFFKMPFEEVSDLVSSRKVFLLKGYAYVAMSQVSSPVTKQFRRILSKALELTNRKWTSISQEKEKNRLTPIVESLSSSYLGPDYSQHQESSEISLRDIDRLANNSFPPCMRHLFEKLREDHHLKHGGRMQLSLFLKGVGLKLEDALTFWKAEFSQKVRCVTICSLISYQPRA
;
A
#
# COMPACT_ATOMS: atom_id res chain seq x y z
N MET A 1 -1.79 -11.30 24.56
CA MET A 1 -0.53 -11.94 25.02
C MET A 1 0.20 -12.79 23.95
N GLY A 2 -0.46 -13.44 22.97
CA GLY A 2 0.22 -14.36 22.03
C GLY A 2 1.01 -13.73 20.85
N TRP A 3 0.61 -12.55 20.37
CA TRP A 3 1.13 -11.99 19.10
C TRP A 3 2.52 -11.34 19.21
N ILE A 4 2.84 -10.77 20.37
CA ILE A 4 4.15 -10.15 20.65
C ILE A 4 5.22 -11.24 20.76
N SER A 5 4.92 -12.36 21.44
CA SER A 5 5.82 -13.52 21.52
C SER A 5 6.01 -14.18 20.14
N PHE A 6 4.95 -14.24 19.34
CA PHE A 6 4.94 -14.75 17.97
C PHE A 6 5.88 -13.99 17.01
N MET A 7 5.87 -12.66 17.04
CA MET A 7 6.75 -11.85 16.19
C MET A 7 8.19 -11.74 16.70
N HIS A 8 8.41 -11.86 18.02
CA HIS A 8 9.73 -11.84 18.61
C HIS A 8 10.54 -13.12 18.32
N GLU A 9 9.92 -14.31 18.40
CA GLU A 9 10.58 -15.56 17.99
C GLU A 9 10.96 -15.59 16.51
N ASN A 10 10.26 -14.84 15.66
CA ASN A 10 10.59 -14.68 14.23
C ASN A 10 11.89 -13.91 14.00
N THR A 11 12.06 -12.81 14.73
CA THR A 11 13.23 -11.93 14.55
C THR A 11 14.50 -12.60 15.07
N LEU A 12 14.41 -13.26 16.23
CA LEU A 12 15.55 -13.99 16.82
C LEU A 12 15.97 -15.22 16.00
N ARG A 13 15.05 -15.95 15.37
CA ARG A 13 15.40 -17.10 14.50
C ARG A 13 15.98 -16.67 13.15
N SER A 14 15.55 -15.52 12.61
CA SER A 14 16.15 -14.93 11.40
C SER A 14 17.58 -14.43 11.67
N CYS A 15 17.85 -13.84 12.84
CA CYS A 15 19.20 -13.43 13.24
C CYS A 15 20.10 -14.62 13.62
N ARG A 16 19.59 -15.66 14.29
CA ARG A 16 20.40 -16.82 14.73
C ARG A 16 20.95 -17.68 13.60
N ARG A 17 20.40 -17.64 12.39
CA ARG A 17 20.99 -18.34 11.23
C ARG A 17 22.24 -17.65 10.66
N ILE A 18 22.56 -16.43 11.10
CA ILE A 18 23.69 -15.63 10.60
C ILE A 18 24.90 -15.68 11.56
N SER A 19 24.77 -16.21 12.78
CA SER A 19 25.91 -16.34 13.71
C SER A 19 25.93 -17.67 14.46
N ARG A 20 26.73 -18.61 13.97
CA ARG A 20 27.27 -19.69 14.80
C ARG A 20 28.46 -19.12 15.58
N GLY A 21 28.22 -18.78 16.84
CA GLY A 21 29.26 -18.45 17.82
C GLY A 21 28.65 -18.53 19.21
N LYS A 22 29.03 -19.55 19.98
CA LYS A 22 28.65 -19.69 21.40
C LYS A 22 29.20 -18.51 22.18
N LEU A 23 28.37 -17.87 23.01
CA LEU A 23 28.74 -17.41 24.35
C LEU A 23 27.49 -16.99 25.13
N LYS A 24 27.40 -17.49 26.37
CA LYS A 24 26.42 -17.10 27.40
C LYS A 24 26.58 -15.61 27.70
N MET A 25 25.49 -14.90 27.97
CA MET A 25 25.54 -13.60 28.67
C MET A 25 24.68 -13.65 29.93
N GLU A 26 25.38 -13.52 31.06
CA GLU A 26 24.87 -13.07 32.35
C GLU A 26 24.42 -11.62 32.27
N ILE A 27 23.43 -11.30 33.09
CA ILE A 27 22.85 -9.97 33.24
C ILE A 27 23.80 -9.12 34.09
N MET A 28 24.34 -8.03 33.52
CA MET A 28 24.84 -6.90 34.30
C MET A 28 24.28 -5.59 33.74
N ARG A 29 23.46 -4.94 34.57
CA ARG A 29 23.09 -3.53 34.40
C ARG A 29 24.35 -2.67 34.46
N SER A 30 24.51 -1.77 33.50
CA SER A 30 25.36 -0.59 33.66
C SER A 30 24.71 0.60 32.98
N GLN A 31 24.29 1.56 33.80
CA GLN A 31 23.87 2.88 33.36
C GLN A 31 25.11 3.65 32.87
N ARG A 32 25.13 4.03 31.60
CA ARG A 32 25.83 5.23 31.13
C ARG A 32 24.94 5.96 30.13
N LYS A 33 24.49 7.16 30.54
CA LYS A 33 23.91 8.16 29.66
C LYS A 33 25.04 8.71 28.77
N SER A 34 24.84 8.71 27.46
CA SER A 34 25.63 9.52 26.52
C SER A 34 24.87 9.79 25.23
N ALA A 35 24.80 11.07 24.88
CA ALA A 35 24.37 11.69 23.62
C ALA A 35 22.92 11.46 23.18
N ALA A 36 22.24 12.54 22.77
CA ALA A 36 20.90 12.51 22.20
C ALA A 36 20.90 11.62 20.95
N ASP A 37 20.34 10.43 21.09
CA ASP A 37 20.14 9.46 20.01
C ASP A 37 19.03 10.00 19.10
N GLU A 38 19.38 10.71 18.03
CA GLU A 38 18.44 10.99 16.94
C GLU A 38 18.13 9.68 16.24
N VAL A 39 17.19 8.93 16.80
CA VAL A 39 16.76 7.66 16.26
C VAL A 39 16.17 7.88 14.87
N PRO A 40 16.58 7.12 13.82
CA PRO A 40 16.08 7.32 12.47
C PRO A 40 14.55 7.34 12.43
N ILE A 41 14.00 8.39 11.82
CA ILE A 41 12.55 8.59 11.66
C ILE A 41 11.93 7.47 10.81
N LEU A 42 12.70 6.92 9.87
CA LEU A 42 12.29 5.81 9.01
C LEU A 42 12.75 4.46 9.60
N SER A 43 11.79 3.58 9.90
CA SER A 43 12.08 2.23 10.39
C SER A 43 12.25 1.23 9.24
N LEU A 44 13.19 0.29 9.37
CA LEU A 44 13.33 -0.87 8.47
C LEU A 44 12.37 -2.03 8.78
N TYR A 45 11.51 -1.88 9.81
CA TYR A 45 10.52 -2.88 10.23
C TYR A 45 11.10 -4.29 10.42
N ARG A 46 12.30 -4.38 11.02
CA ARG A 46 13.02 -5.64 11.25
C ARG A 46 12.43 -6.43 12.42
N SER A 47 12.12 -5.75 13.51
CA SER A 47 11.58 -6.33 14.74
C SER A 47 10.21 -5.75 15.06
N ALA A 48 9.28 -6.62 15.44
CA ALA A 48 7.99 -6.16 15.91
C ALA A 48 8.10 -5.47 17.28
N PRO A 49 7.29 -4.42 17.52
CA PRO A 49 7.29 -3.71 18.79
C PRO A 49 6.71 -4.61 19.90
N GLN A 50 7.27 -4.50 21.11
CA GLN A 50 6.78 -5.20 22.30
C GLN A 50 5.77 -4.34 23.06
N VAL A 51 4.77 -3.83 22.34
CA VAL A 51 3.74 -2.94 22.89
C VAL A 51 2.40 -3.65 22.80
N GLU A 52 1.63 -3.64 23.88
CA GLU A 52 0.26 -4.11 23.88
C GLU A 52 -0.63 -3.03 23.28
N VAL A 53 -1.47 -3.42 22.32
CA VAL A 53 -2.34 -2.52 21.56
C VAL A 53 -3.77 -2.99 21.72
N ILE A 54 -4.68 -2.04 21.97
CA ILE A 54 -6.12 -2.29 22.06
C ILE A 54 -6.63 -2.66 20.66
N LEU A 55 -7.68 -3.49 20.57
CA LEU A 55 -8.21 -3.95 19.28
C LEU A 55 -8.74 -2.79 18.41
N ASP A 56 -9.31 -1.77 19.02
CA ASP A 56 -9.82 -0.61 18.28
C ASP A 56 -8.68 0.20 17.64
N ASP A 57 -7.59 0.42 18.39
CA ASP A 57 -6.37 1.06 17.87
C ASP A 57 -5.70 0.18 16.80
N PHE A 58 -5.77 -1.14 16.95
CA PHE A 58 -5.26 -2.09 15.95
C PHE A 58 -5.95 -1.91 14.60
N GLU A 59 -7.29 -1.86 14.59
CA GLU A 59 -8.06 -1.65 13.36
C GLU A 59 -7.84 -0.23 12.80
N ARG A 60 -7.91 0.79 13.65
CA ARG A 60 -7.71 2.19 13.24
C ARG A 60 -6.34 2.41 12.60
N PHE A 61 -5.26 1.93 13.21
CA PHE A 61 -3.91 2.07 12.67
C PHE A 61 -3.74 1.32 11.35
N ALA A 62 -4.39 0.16 11.21
CA ALA A 62 -4.37 -0.60 9.97
C ALA A 62 -5.09 0.15 8.84
N ILE A 63 -6.28 0.71 9.10
CA ILE A 63 -7.06 1.49 8.14
C ILE A 63 -6.28 2.73 7.71
N ASP A 64 -5.72 3.49 8.65
CA ASP A 64 -4.95 4.71 8.36
C ASP A 64 -3.78 4.44 7.41
N ARG A 65 -2.98 3.39 7.68
CA ARG A 65 -1.90 3.00 6.76
C ARG A 65 -2.45 2.50 5.43
N LEU A 66 -3.53 1.73 5.45
CA LEU A 66 -4.10 1.15 4.24
C LEU A 66 -4.63 2.24 3.28
N LEU A 67 -5.16 3.35 3.80
CA LEU A 67 -5.53 4.53 3.01
C LEU A 67 -4.32 5.14 2.30
N VAL A 68 -3.18 5.26 3.00
CA VAL A 68 -1.92 5.73 2.38
C VAL A 68 -1.48 4.77 1.27
N LEU A 69 -1.49 3.46 1.52
CA LEU A 69 -1.05 2.47 0.53
C LEU A 69 -1.97 2.40 -0.70
N LYS A 70 -3.29 2.53 -0.51
CA LYS A 70 -4.24 2.65 -1.63
C LYS A 70 -3.98 3.91 -2.44
N GLY A 71 -3.79 5.06 -1.79
CA GLY A 71 -3.43 6.30 -2.50
C GLY A 71 -2.12 6.20 -3.28
N VAL A 72 -1.11 5.50 -2.75
CA VAL A 72 0.13 5.19 -3.48
C VAL A 72 -0.13 4.27 -4.67
N SER A 73 -0.92 3.20 -4.49
CA SER A 73 -1.31 2.28 -5.56
C SER A 73 -2.06 2.99 -6.69
N ASP A 74 -2.98 3.89 -6.35
CA ASP A 74 -3.73 4.70 -7.32
C ASP A 74 -2.83 5.71 -8.03
N GLY A 75 -1.86 6.29 -7.34
CA GLY A 75 -0.83 7.12 -7.96
C GLY A 75 -0.01 6.35 -8.99
N LEU A 76 0.33 5.08 -8.70
CA LEU A 76 1.08 4.21 -9.61
C LEU A 76 0.25 3.83 -10.84
N SER A 77 -1.02 3.45 -10.65
CA SER A 77 -1.91 3.07 -11.77
C SER A 77 -2.19 4.25 -12.71
N ARG A 78 -2.21 5.49 -12.18
CA ARG A 78 -2.33 6.73 -12.96
C ARG A 78 -1.03 7.19 -13.61
N GLY A 79 0.09 6.48 -13.40
CA GLY A 79 1.38 6.81 -14.01
C GLY A 79 2.01 8.11 -13.51
N LYS A 80 1.75 8.51 -12.26
CA LYS A 80 2.31 9.74 -11.68
C LYS A 80 3.84 9.74 -11.73
N LYS A 81 4.42 10.91 -12.00
CA LYS A 81 5.87 11.10 -12.00
C LYS A 81 6.44 10.95 -10.57
N PRO A 82 7.76 10.65 -10.43
CA PRO A 82 8.36 10.46 -9.11
C PRO A 82 8.19 11.65 -8.14
N GLU A 83 8.27 12.88 -8.63
CA GLU A 83 8.10 14.11 -7.83
C GLU A 83 6.65 14.30 -7.36
N GLU A 84 5.68 14.07 -8.26
CA GLU A 84 4.25 14.10 -7.93
C GLU A 84 3.88 13.02 -6.91
N MET A 85 4.51 11.84 -7.03
CA MET A 85 4.34 10.75 -6.08
C MET A 85 4.88 11.13 -4.70
N GLU A 86 6.01 11.80 -4.61
CA GLU A 86 6.56 12.28 -3.34
C GLU A 86 5.64 13.28 -2.65
N ASN A 87 5.11 14.25 -3.40
CA ASN A 87 4.15 15.21 -2.86
C ASN A 87 2.85 14.54 -2.42
N LEU A 88 2.35 13.58 -3.19
CA LEU A 88 1.19 12.78 -2.81
C LEU A 88 1.43 12.00 -1.52
N VAL A 89 2.59 11.33 -1.41
CA VAL A 89 2.95 10.56 -0.20
C VAL A 89 3.07 11.46 1.01
N LYS A 90 3.69 12.65 0.88
CA LYS A 90 3.76 13.64 1.97
C LYS A 90 2.37 13.99 2.49
N GLU A 91 1.45 14.29 1.58
CA GLU A 91 0.10 14.71 1.94
C GLU A 91 -0.69 13.58 2.58
N LEU A 92 -0.68 12.38 1.98
CA LEU A 92 -1.35 11.21 2.55
C LEU A 92 -0.78 10.84 3.93
N TRP A 93 0.54 10.94 4.10
CA TRP A 93 1.20 10.68 5.36
C TRP A 93 0.77 11.68 6.44
N ARG A 94 0.74 12.97 6.11
CA ARG A 94 0.30 14.03 7.01
C ARG A 94 -1.15 13.85 7.44
N THR A 95 -2.03 13.50 6.50
CA THR A 95 -3.47 13.37 6.74
C THR A 95 -3.83 12.13 7.55
N HIS A 96 -3.23 10.97 7.26
CA HIS A 96 -3.65 9.70 7.88
C HIS A 96 -2.69 9.20 8.97
N MET A 97 -1.39 9.45 8.85
CA MET A 97 -0.38 8.91 9.77
C MET A 97 0.15 9.94 10.77
N GLY A 98 -0.19 11.23 10.60
CA GLY A 98 0.23 12.29 11.52
C GLY A 98 -0.38 12.16 12.91
N HIS A 99 0.44 12.40 13.95
CA HIS A 99 0.01 12.56 15.33
C HIS A 99 0.76 13.76 15.96
N PRO A 100 0.15 14.54 16.88
CA PRO A 100 0.85 15.62 17.60
C PRO A 100 2.10 15.12 18.33
N ASP A 101 2.07 13.89 18.84
CA ASP A 101 3.21 13.26 19.50
C ASP A 101 4.07 12.45 18.50
N ALA A 102 5.34 12.86 18.37
CA ALA A 102 6.34 12.18 17.56
C ALA A 102 6.53 10.68 17.91
N PRO A 103 6.60 10.24 19.20
CA PRO A 103 6.74 8.82 19.51
C PRO A 103 5.51 8.01 19.12
N GLU A 104 4.31 8.59 19.24
CA GLU A 104 3.06 7.92 18.85
C GLU A 104 2.94 7.77 17.34
N THR A 105 3.36 8.79 16.57
CA THR A 105 3.49 8.71 15.11
C THR A 105 4.36 7.52 14.69
N ARG A 106 5.50 7.34 15.37
CA ARG A 106 6.43 6.23 15.10
C ARG A 106 5.83 4.88 15.49
N ASN A 107 5.18 4.80 16.64
CA ASN A 107 4.52 3.56 17.08
C ASN A 107 3.39 3.18 16.12
N LYS A 108 2.55 4.14 15.72
CA LYS A 108 1.49 3.96 14.72
C LYS A 108 2.04 3.44 13.40
N ASP A 109 3.14 4.01 12.89
CA ASP A 109 3.82 3.55 11.68
C ASP A 109 4.29 2.10 11.79
N ILE A 110 5.02 1.76 12.86
CA ILE A 110 5.57 0.42 13.05
C ILE A 110 4.43 -0.59 13.24
N ILE A 111 3.49 -0.32 14.14
CA ILE A 111 2.38 -1.22 14.46
C ILE A 111 1.53 -1.47 13.20
N SER A 112 1.08 -0.41 12.52
CA SER A 112 0.27 -0.54 11.31
C SER A 112 0.95 -1.38 10.22
N HIS A 113 2.26 -1.21 10.02
CA HIS A 113 3.01 -2.02 9.06
C HIS A 113 2.97 -3.51 9.41
N PHE A 114 3.20 -3.86 10.68
CA PHE A 114 3.14 -5.25 11.15
C PHE A 114 1.72 -5.84 11.12
N ILE A 115 0.69 -5.01 11.35
CA ILE A 115 -0.71 -5.43 11.19
C ILE A 115 -1.00 -5.78 9.73
N LEU A 116 -0.63 -4.90 8.79
CA LEU A 116 -0.87 -5.17 7.37
C LEU A 116 -0.07 -6.36 6.84
N ARG A 117 1.10 -6.67 7.41
CA ARG A 117 1.80 -7.93 7.08
C ARG A 117 0.94 -9.16 7.38
N LEU A 118 0.16 -9.14 8.46
CA LEU A 118 -0.73 -10.24 8.83
C LEU A 118 -1.89 -10.36 7.83
N VAL A 119 -2.45 -9.21 7.44
CA VAL A 119 -3.57 -9.14 6.48
C VAL A 119 -3.14 -9.62 5.10
N TYR A 120 -2.04 -9.08 4.57
CA TYR A 120 -1.63 -9.25 3.18
C TYR A 120 -0.65 -10.41 2.95
N CYS A 121 -0.33 -11.24 3.95
CA CYS A 121 0.55 -12.41 3.76
C CYS A 121 -0.14 -13.64 3.13
N ARG A 122 -1.48 -13.68 3.10
CA ARG A 122 -2.31 -14.86 2.81
C ARG A 122 -2.17 -15.37 1.37
N THR A 123 -2.62 -14.57 0.41
CA THR A 123 -2.58 -14.92 -1.03
C THR A 123 -1.41 -14.25 -1.72
N GLU A 124 -1.01 -14.78 -2.87
CA GLU A 124 0.08 -14.21 -3.66
C GLU A 124 -0.26 -12.81 -4.20
N ASP A 125 -1.49 -12.61 -4.65
CA ASP A 125 -1.95 -11.30 -5.15
C ASP A 125 -1.91 -10.23 -4.06
N LEU A 126 -2.38 -10.56 -2.85
CA LEU A 126 -2.31 -9.64 -1.71
C LEU A 126 -0.86 -9.32 -1.33
N ARG A 127 0.02 -10.33 -1.33
CA ARG A 127 1.46 -10.13 -1.07
C ARG A 127 2.08 -9.22 -2.12
N ASN A 128 1.81 -9.46 -3.40
CA ASN A 128 2.37 -8.69 -4.51
C ASN A 128 1.89 -7.25 -4.49
N TRP A 129 0.60 -7.02 -4.23
CA TRP A 129 0.03 -5.68 -4.07
C TRP A 129 0.69 -4.94 -2.91
N PHE A 130 0.71 -5.55 -1.71
CA PHE A 130 1.31 -4.94 -0.53
C PHE A 130 2.81 -4.67 -0.71
N LEU A 131 3.56 -5.64 -1.27
CA LEU A 131 4.98 -5.45 -1.60
C LEU A 131 5.19 -4.27 -2.55
N SER A 132 4.36 -4.12 -3.58
CA SER A 132 4.48 -3.01 -4.53
C SER A 132 4.21 -1.65 -3.88
N ALA A 133 3.09 -1.52 -3.17
CA ALA A 133 2.68 -0.28 -2.52
C ALA A 133 3.66 0.13 -1.40
N GLU A 134 4.02 -0.82 -0.52
CA GLU A 134 4.89 -0.57 0.63
C GLU A 134 6.34 -0.28 0.21
N THR A 135 6.85 -0.95 -0.83
CA THR A 135 8.17 -0.63 -1.41
C THR A 135 8.19 0.77 -2.01
N THR A 136 7.10 1.18 -2.66
CA THR A 136 6.97 2.53 -3.24
C THR A 136 6.90 3.59 -2.15
N LEU A 137 6.10 3.35 -1.10
CA LEU A 137 6.00 4.20 0.06
C LEU A 137 7.38 4.38 0.73
N PHE A 138 8.10 3.28 0.98
CA PHE A 138 9.44 3.32 1.54
C PHE A 138 10.41 4.12 0.67
N ARG A 139 10.39 3.91 -0.65
CA ARG A 139 11.23 4.66 -1.59
C ARG A 139 10.96 6.16 -1.52
N CYS A 140 9.70 6.57 -1.50
CA CYS A 140 9.32 7.97 -1.38
C CYS A 140 9.78 8.55 -0.04
N ARG A 141 9.47 7.89 1.08
CA ARG A 141 9.92 8.35 2.41
C ARG A 141 11.45 8.47 2.48
N TYR A 142 12.19 7.47 2.00
CA TYR A 142 13.64 7.50 1.96
C TYR A 142 14.20 8.72 1.21
N ARG A 143 13.60 9.09 0.08
CA ARG A 143 14.02 10.28 -0.70
C ARG A 143 13.73 11.60 0.00
N LEU A 144 12.76 11.63 0.91
CA LEU A 144 12.39 12.80 1.69
C LEU A 144 13.24 12.99 2.95
N GLU A 145 13.90 11.92 3.40
CA GLU A 145 14.85 11.98 4.50
C GLU A 145 16.10 12.79 4.12
N GLY A 146 16.73 13.40 5.12
CA GLY A 146 18.01 14.10 4.95
C GLY A 146 19.15 13.15 4.56
N LEU A 147 20.20 13.70 3.94
CA LEU A 147 21.37 12.94 3.48
C LEU A 147 22.04 12.12 4.59
N GLU A 148 22.05 12.64 5.83
CA GLU A 148 22.65 11.95 6.97
C GLU A 148 21.81 10.73 7.40
N THR A 149 20.49 10.89 7.53
CA THR A 149 19.57 9.76 7.80
C THR A 149 19.66 8.71 6.69
N GLN A 150 19.75 9.11 5.43
CA GLN A 150 19.94 8.20 4.31
C GLN A 150 21.23 7.38 4.40
N ARG A 151 22.33 7.99 4.89
CA ARG A 151 23.61 7.31 5.14
C ARG A 151 23.52 6.35 6.33
N MET A 152 22.88 6.76 7.43
CA MET A 152 22.67 5.88 8.59
C MET A 152 21.86 4.64 8.21
N LEU A 153 20.78 4.81 7.44
CA LEU A 153 19.98 3.70 6.94
C LEU A 153 20.77 2.81 6.00
N LEU A 154 21.59 3.39 5.12
CA LEU A 154 22.47 2.63 4.23
C LEU A 154 23.46 1.77 5.02
N ALA A 155 24.02 2.29 6.12
CA ALA A 155 24.92 1.56 7.01
C ALA A 155 24.21 0.46 7.80
N GLU A 156 22.91 0.62 8.10
CA GLU A 156 22.10 -0.42 8.75
C GLU A 156 21.86 -1.61 7.81
N PHE A 157 21.82 -1.38 6.50
CA PHE A 157 21.85 -2.45 5.53
C PHE A 157 23.28 -2.98 5.40
N ASP A 158 23.45 -4.29 5.54
CA ASP A 158 24.74 -4.99 5.38
C ASP A 158 25.15 -5.07 3.90
N PHE A 159 25.29 -3.91 3.25
CA PHE A 159 25.70 -3.80 1.85
C PHE A 159 27.22 -3.80 1.74
N PRO A 160 27.80 -4.53 0.79
CA PRO A 160 29.22 -4.41 0.45
C PRO A 160 29.45 -3.12 -0.35
N TYR A 161 29.36 -1.95 0.28
CA TYR A 161 29.67 -0.68 -0.35
C TYR A 161 30.96 -0.09 0.21
N LYS A 162 31.70 0.64 -0.63
CA LYS A 162 32.89 1.40 -0.24
C LYS A 162 32.71 2.84 -0.69
N ALA A 163 32.86 3.79 0.22
CA ALA A 163 32.97 5.20 -0.15
C ALA A 163 34.23 5.37 -1.02
N LEU A 164 34.13 6.15 -2.09
CA LEU A 164 35.28 6.39 -2.97
C LEU A 164 36.31 7.28 -2.27
N SER A 165 37.57 6.86 -2.35
CA SER A 165 38.69 7.74 -1.98
C SER A 165 38.87 8.84 -3.03
N GLN A 166 39.46 9.97 -2.63
CA GLN A 166 39.72 11.09 -3.55
C GLN A 166 40.59 10.65 -4.75
N ALA A 167 41.59 9.80 -4.51
CA ALA A 167 42.46 9.26 -5.56
C ALA A 167 41.70 8.36 -6.54
N GLU A 168 40.82 7.46 -6.07
CA GLU A 168 40.00 6.65 -6.96
C GLU A 168 38.99 7.52 -7.74
N PHE A 169 38.43 8.54 -7.09
CA PHE A 169 37.47 9.45 -7.71
C PHE A 169 38.08 10.20 -8.89
N GLU A 170 39.30 10.73 -8.75
CA GLU A 170 39.99 11.46 -9.82
C GLU A 170 40.20 10.60 -11.08
N VAL A 171 40.53 9.32 -10.91
CA VAL A 171 40.71 8.39 -12.04
C VAL A 171 39.42 8.16 -12.83
N VAL A 172 38.26 8.13 -12.15
CA VAL A 172 36.97 7.83 -12.81
C VAL A 172 36.12 9.08 -13.08
N LYS A 173 36.58 10.26 -12.65
CA LYS A 173 35.82 11.51 -12.64
C LYS A 173 35.24 11.85 -14.01
N GLU A 174 36.04 11.80 -15.07
CA GLU A 174 35.57 12.15 -16.42
C GLU A 174 34.43 11.25 -16.89
N LYS A 175 34.54 9.94 -16.64
CA LYS A 175 33.51 8.96 -16.99
C LYS A 175 32.25 9.12 -16.13
N LEU A 176 32.40 9.44 -14.85
CA LEU A 176 31.26 9.76 -13.98
C LEU A 176 30.55 11.03 -14.44
N VAL A 177 31.28 12.08 -14.83
CA VAL A 177 30.69 13.31 -15.37
C VAL A 177 29.91 13.02 -16.66
N GLN A 178 30.45 12.16 -17.54
CA GLN A 178 29.75 11.74 -18.76
C GLN A 178 28.43 11.02 -18.44
N VAL A 179 28.44 10.08 -17.49
CA VAL A 179 27.24 9.37 -17.05
C VAL A 179 26.24 10.33 -16.39
N SER A 180 26.68 11.22 -15.50
CA SER A 180 25.82 12.22 -14.86
C SER A 180 25.14 13.12 -15.90
N ARG A 181 25.87 13.60 -16.92
CA ARG A 181 25.29 14.40 -18.02
C ARG A 181 24.23 13.62 -18.80
N SER A 182 24.46 12.34 -19.08
CA SER A 182 23.49 11.50 -19.81
C SER A 182 22.17 11.28 -19.05
N ILE A 183 22.20 11.43 -17.72
CA ILE A 183 21.04 11.25 -16.82
C ILE A 183 20.43 12.61 -16.44
N GLY A 184 21.04 13.73 -16.83
CA GLY A 184 20.62 15.07 -16.42
C GLY A 184 20.97 15.41 -14.97
N LEU A 185 21.92 14.71 -14.36
CA LEU A 185 22.43 14.98 -13.00
C LEU A 185 23.57 15.99 -13.03
N SER A 186 23.56 16.95 -12.08
CA SER A 186 24.67 17.88 -11.90
C SER A 186 25.89 17.15 -11.32
N PRO A 187 27.07 17.24 -11.97
CA PRO A 187 28.28 16.55 -11.52
C PRO A 187 28.96 17.19 -10.30
N LYS A 188 28.49 18.35 -9.82
CA LYS A 188 29.27 19.18 -8.87
C LYS A 188 29.17 18.78 -7.40
N GLU A 189 28.19 17.96 -6.99
CA GLU A 189 27.89 17.76 -5.56
C GLU A 189 27.51 16.31 -5.18
N SER A 190 27.82 15.33 -6.03
CA SER A 190 27.46 13.94 -5.75
C SER A 190 28.58 13.22 -5.01
N VAL A 191 28.32 12.81 -3.77
CA VAL A 191 29.11 11.74 -3.13
C VAL A 191 28.85 10.45 -3.90
N PHE A 192 29.92 9.76 -4.29
CA PHE A 192 29.86 8.52 -5.07
C PHE A 192 30.30 7.32 -4.22
N PHE A 193 29.60 6.22 -4.42
CA PHE A 193 29.84 4.94 -3.76
C PHE A 193 30.22 3.89 -4.79
N LYS A 194 31.11 2.99 -4.37
CA LYS A 194 31.52 1.80 -5.13
C LYS A 194 30.77 0.60 -4.59
N MET A 195 30.05 -0.10 -5.45
CA MET A 195 29.25 -1.28 -5.10
C MET A 195 29.44 -2.39 -6.14
N PRO A 196 29.29 -3.68 -5.80
CA PRO A 196 29.18 -4.75 -6.79
C PRO A 196 28.02 -4.48 -7.77
N PHE A 197 28.24 -4.71 -9.06
CA PHE A 197 27.23 -4.39 -10.08
C PHE A 197 25.94 -5.22 -9.93
N GLU A 198 26.02 -6.40 -9.32
CA GLU A 198 24.90 -7.31 -9.06
C GLU A 198 23.82 -6.70 -8.16
N GLU A 199 24.24 -5.90 -7.17
CA GLU A 199 23.34 -5.23 -6.24
C GLU A 199 22.53 -4.14 -6.95
N VAL A 200 23.11 -3.51 -7.97
CA VAL A 200 22.53 -2.37 -8.72
C VAL A 200 22.12 -2.74 -10.15
N SER A 201 21.64 -3.97 -10.35
CA SER A 201 21.14 -4.48 -11.64
C SER A 201 20.24 -3.50 -12.41
N ASP A 202 19.37 -2.78 -11.70
CA ASP A 202 18.35 -1.90 -12.29
C ASP A 202 18.97 -0.62 -12.87
N LEU A 203 20.06 -0.14 -12.25
CA LEU A 203 20.84 0.99 -12.74
C LEU A 203 21.75 0.57 -13.89
N VAL A 204 22.25 -0.67 -13.86
CA VAL A 204 23.08 -1.24 -14.93
C VAL A 204 22.27 -1.46 -16.20
N SER A 205 21.10 -2.07 -16.10
CA SER A 205 20.22 -2.34 -17.25
C SER A 205 19.78 -1.05 -17.95
N SER A 206 19.58 0.02 -17.19
CA SER A 206 19.23 1.34 -17.70
C SER A 206 20.43 2.20 -18.12
N ARG A 207 21.67 1.66 -18.05
CA ARG A 207 22.92 2.35 -18.37
C ARG A 207 23.12 3.68 -17.61
N LYS A 208 22.66 3.71 -16.35
CA LYS A 208 22.68 4.90 -15.48
C LYS A 208 23.88 4.95 -14.54
N VAL A 209 24.79 3.98 -14.59
CA VAL A 209 25.97 3.88 -13.72
C VAL A 209 27.21 3.54 -14.53
N PHE A 210 28.36 4.00 -14.04
CA PHE A 210 29.66 3.63 -14.61
C PHE A 210 30.12 2.28 -14.03
N LEU A 211 30.64 1.40 -14.89
CA LEU A 211 31.15 0.08 -14.51
C LEU A 211 32.66 -0.01 -14.74
N LEU A 212 33.39 -0.52 -13.75
CA LEU A 212 34.81 -0.81 -13.86
C LEU A 212 35.19 -2.03 -13.01
N LYS A 213 35.84 -3.03 -13.63
CA LYS A 213 36.38 -4.23 -12.97
C LYS A 213 35.35 -4.93 -12.04
N GLY A 214 34.10 -5.05 -12.47
CA GLY A 214 33.02 -5.70 -11.70
C GLY A 214 32.36 -4.81 -10.62
N TYR A 215 32.73 -3.53 -10.55
CA TYR A 215 32.11 -2.57 -9.64
C TYR A 215 31.33 -1.51 -10.39
N ALA A 216 30.19 -1.13 -9.83
CA ALA A 216 29.37 0.00 -10.23
C ALA A 216 29.63 1.21 -9.33
N TYR A 217 29.67 2.38 -9.95
CA TYR A 217 29.88 3.65 -9.29
C TYR A 217 28.55 4.41 -9.28
N VAL A 218 28.03 4.63 -8.08
CA VAL A 218 26.64 5.06 -7.83
C VAL A 218 26.67 6.39 -7.09
N ALA A 219 25.95 7.38 -7.59
CA ALA A 219 25.79 8.65 -6.89
C ALA A 219 24.81 8.52 -5.72
N MET A 220 24.94 9.36 -4.68
CA MET A 220 24.01 9.38 -3.54
C MET A 220 22.52 9.47 -3.96
N SER A 221 22.21 10.24 -5.00
CA SER A 221 20.84 10.36 -5.55
C SER A 221 20.28 9.02 -6.07
N GLN A 222 21.14 8.10 -6.46
CA GLN A 222 20.80 6.80 -7.03
C GLN A 222 20.79 5.67 -5.98
N VAL A 223 21.31 5.91 -4.77
CA VAL A 223 21.36 4.93 -3.66
C VAL A 223 19.96 4.47 -3.23
N SER A 224 18.94 5.28 -3.46
CA SER A 224 17.54 4.91 -3.20
C SER A 224 17.11 3.61 -3.91
N SER A 225 17.66 3.31 -5.09
CA SER A 225 17.34 2.10 -5.87
C SER A 225 17.80 0.80 -5.18
N PRO A 226 19.10 0.59 -4.87
CA PRO A 226 19.55 -0.61 -4.19
C PRO A 226 18.92 -0.76 -2.80
N VAL A 227 18.77 0.33 -2.05
CA VAL A 227 18.14 0.32 -0.72
C VAL A 227 16.68 -0.17 -0.80
N THR A 228 15.92 0.33 -1.77
CA THR A 228 14.53 -0.09 -2.02
C THR A 228 14.44 -1.57 -2.43
N LYS A 229 15.36 -2.05 -3.29
CA LYS A 229 15.43 -3.44 -3.72
C LYS A 229 15.70 -4.39 -2.55
N GLN A 230 16.62 -4.01 -1.67
CA GLN A 230 16.94 -4.77 -0.47
C GLN A 230 15.78 -4.79 0.53
N PHE A 231 15.14 -3.65 0.75
CA PHE A 231 13.92 -3.56 1.56
C PHE A 231 12.84 -4.51 1.04
N ARG A 232 12.56 -4.48 -0.27
CA ARG A 232 11.59 -5.39 -0.91
C ARG A 232 11.94 -6.86 -0.68
N ARG A 233 13.21 -7.23 -0.80
CA ARG A 233 13.69 -8.61 -0.57
C ARG A 233 13.46 -9.06 0.88
N ILE A 234 13.77 -8.20 1.85
CA ILE A 234 13.56 -8.49 3.27
C ILE A 234 12.07 -8.62 3.57
N LEU A 235 11.25 -7.70 3.05
CA LEU A 235 9.81 -7.69 3.27
C LEU A 235 9.13 -8.94 2.67
N SER A 236 9.53 -9.37 1.47
CA SER A 236 9.00 -10.58 0.82
C SER A 236 9.25 -11.82 1.69
N LYS A 237 10.49 -12.00 2.14
CA LYS A 237 10.85 -13.11 3.04
C LYS A 237 10.06 -13.03 4.36
N ALA A 238 9.88 -11.83 4.92
CA ALA A 238 9.12 -11.64 6.14
C ALA A 238 7.63 -12.00 5.98
N LEU A 239 7.01 -11.68 4.84
CA LEU A 239 5.62 -12.06 4.54
C LEU A 239 5.45 -13.57 4.40
N GLU A 240 6.39 -14.26 3.73
CA GLU A 240 6.37 -15.71 3.62
C GLU A 240 6.49 -16.41 4.98
N LEU A 241 7.40 -15.94 5.82
CA LEU A 241 7.58 -16.47 7.18
C LEU A 241 6.34 -16.21 8.05
N THR A 242 5.77 -15.01 7.95
CA THR A 242 4.53 -14.64 8.62
C THR A 242 3.38 -15.56 8.20
N ASN A 243 3.20 -15.80 6.89
CA ASN A 243 2.14 -16.66 6.37
C ASN A 243 2.26 -18.10 6.89
N ARG A 244 3.47 -18.70 6.80
CA ARG A 244 3.71 -20.08 7.27
C ARG A 244 3.32 -20.24 8.74
N LYS A 245 3.69 -19.27 9.57
CA LYS A 245 3.37 -19.30 11.00
C LYS A 245 1.90 -18.97 11.29
N TRP A 246 1.30 -18.06 10.52
CA TRP A 246 -0.11 -17.70 10.62
C TRP A 246 -0.99 -18.94 10.43
N THR A 247 -0.70 -19.72 9.38
CA THR A 247 -1.38 -21.00 9.11
C THR A 247 -1.13 -22.05 10.18
N SER A 248 0.08 -22.13 10.76
CA SER A 248 0.42 -23.22 11.69
C SER A 248 0.00 -23.00 13.15
N ILE A 249 -0.01 -21.75 13.65
CA ILE A 249 -0.10 -21.46 15.10
C ILE A 249 -1.34 -20.63 15.45
N SER A 250 -1.70 -19.67 14.60
CA SER A 250 -2.60 -18.59 15.00
C SER A 250 -4.04 -18.81 14.55
N GLN A 251 -4.28 -19.61 13.50
CA GLN A 251 -5.61 -19.85 12.96
C GLN A 251 -6.54 -20.62 13.93
N GLU A 252 -5.99 -21.39 14.88
CA GLU A 252 -6.80 -22.14 15.87
C GLU A 252 -7.03 -21.32 17.16
N LYS A 253 -5.99 -20.63 17.67
CA LYS A 253 -6.03 -19.95 18.98
C LYS A 253 -6.61 -18.53 18.95
N GLU A 254 -6.43 -17.81 17.84
CA GLU A 254 -6.80 -16.39 17.72
C GLU A 254 -7.87 -16.16 16.65
N LYS A 255 -8.49 -17.25 16.19
CA LYS A 255 -9.53 -17.29 15.15
C LYS A 255 -10.66 -16.31 15.41
N ASN A 256 -11.18 -16.30 16.63
CA ASN A 256 -12.38 -15.55 16.96
C ASN A 256 -12.13 -14.05 17.15
N ARG A 257 -10.87 -13.62 17.33
CA ARG A 257 -10.55 -12.22 17.61
C ARG A 257 -9.99 -11.49 16.38
N LEU A 258 -9.07 -12.13 15.65
CA LEU A 258 -8.26 -11.43 14.65
C LEU A 258 -8.53 -11.88 13.22
N THR A 259 -9.02 -13.10 13.00
CA THR A 259 -9.47 -13.52 11.67
C THR A 259 -10.58 -12.63 11.09
N PRO A 260 -11.65 -12.23 11.84
CA PRO A 260 -12.68 -11.38 11.25
C PRO A 260 -12.15 -10.00 10.86
N ILE A 261 -11.27 -9.41 11.68
CA ILE A 261 -10.64 -8.11 11.40
C ILE A 261 -9.74 -8.22 10.17
N VAL A 262 -8.93 -9.28 10.09
CA VAL A 262 -8.04 -9.51 8.95
C VAL A 262 -8.81 -9.76 7.65
N GLU A 263 -9.91 -10.51 7.71
CA GLU A 263 -10.78 -10.77 6.55
C GLU A 263 -11.51 -9.52 6.09
N SER A 264 -12.05 -8.76 7.05
CA SER A 264 -12.63 -7.44 6.81
C SER A 264 -11.61 -6.56 6.09
N LEU A 265 -10.45 -6.28 6.69
CA LEU A 265 -9.44 -5.38 6.13
C LEU A 265 -8.93 -5.78 4.73
N SER A 266 -8.94 -7.08 4.39
CA SER A 266 -8.55 -7.57 3.07
C SER A 266 -9.61 -7.31 1.99
N SER A 267 -10.89 -7.21 2.38
CA SER A 267 -12.04 -7.04 1.47
C SER A 267 -12.72 -5.68 1.60
N SER A 268 -12.37 -4.87 2.61
CA SER A 268 -12.97 -3.57 2.87
C SER A 268 -12.75 -2.61 1.71
N TYR A 269 -13.87 -2.14 1.17
CA TYR A 269 -13.90 -0.94 0.34
C TYR A 269 -13.58 0.27 1.22
N LEU A 270 -12.55 1.02 0.85
CA LEU A 270 -12.13 2.25 1.55
C LEU A 270 -12.37 3.50 0.69
N GLY A 271 -13.18 3.37 -0.35
CA GLY A 271 -13.61 4.54 -1.13
C GLY A 271 -14.74 5.28 -0.42
N PRO A 272 -15.25 6.37 -1.02
CA PRO A 272 -16.33 7.14 -0.44
C PRO A 272 -17.54 6.25 -0.15
N ASP A 273 -18.14 6.42 1.03
CA ASP A 273 -19.35 5.69 1.38
C ASP A 273 -20.54 6.30 0.63
N TYR A 274 -20.85 5.73 -0.52
CA TYR A 274 -22.01 6.11 -1.34
C TYR A 274 -23.33 5.55 -0.79
N SER A 275 -23.33 4.88 0.36
CA SER A 275 -24.57 4.45 1.03
C SER A 275 -25.28 5.60 1.75
N GLN A 276 -24.55 6.68 2.05
CA GLN A 276 -25.15 7.87 2.63
C GLN A 276 -25.92 8.63 1.54
N HIS A 277 -27.18 8.95 1.82
CA HIS A 277 -27.99 9.85 1.01
C HIS A 277 -27.34 11.25 1.05
N GLN A 278 -26.49 11.56 0.06
CA GLN A 278 -26.24 12.94 -0.30
C GLN A 278 -27.54 13.51 -0.88
N GLU A 279 -27.85 14.78 -0.58
CA GLU A 279 -28.94 15.53 -1.19
C GLU A 279 -28.69 15.68 -2.70
N SER A 280 -28.94 14.61 -3.45
CA SER A 280 -28.88 14.60 -4.90
C SER A 280 -30.11 15.31 -5.45
N SER A 281 -29.92 16.13 -6.47
CA SER A 281 -31.02 16.74 -7.23
C SER A 281 -32.02 15.67 -7.67
N GLU A 282 -33.31 15.90 -7.42
CA GLU A 282 -34.37 14.99 -7.84
C GLU A 282 -34.39 14.88 -9.37
N ILE A 283 -34.39 13.66 -9.90
CA ILE A 283 -34.42 13.41 -11.35
C ILE A 283 -35.79 12.91 -11.76
N SER A 284 -36.34 13.53 -12.80
CA SER A 284 -37.62 13.13 -13.38
C SER A 284 -37.46 11.94 -14.34
N LEU A 285 -38.53 11.17 -14.52
CA LEU A 285 -38.57 10.04 -15.46
C LEU A 285 -38.17 10.40 -16.90
N ARG A 286 -38.42 11.64 -17.32
CA ARG A 286 -38.18 12.10 -18.69
C ARG A 286 -36.71 12.32 -19.00
N ASP A 287 -35.91 12.60 -17.96
CA ASP A 287 -34.50 12.91 -18.10
C ASP A 287 -33.62 11.65 -18.11
N ILE A 288 -34.17 10.50 -17.69
CA ILE A 288 -33.42 9.25 -17.52
C ILE A 288 -32.77 8.81 -18.84
N ASP A 289 -33.47 8.85 -19.97
CA ASP A 289 -32.92 8.43 -21.26
C ASP A 289 -31.76 9.33 -21.72
N ARG A 290 -31.86 10.63 -21.44
CA ARG A 290 -30.79 11.60 -21.73
C ARG A 290 -29.58 11.35 -20.83
N LEU A 291 -29.81 11.06 -19.55
CA LEU A 291 -28.76 10.75 -18.57
C LEU A 291 -28.09 9.41 -18.86
N ALA A 292 -28.84 8.41 -19.33
CA ALA A 292 -28.31 7.12 -19.72
C ALA A 292 -27.24 7.24 -20.81
N ASN A 293 -27.46 8.12 -21.79
CA ASN A 293 -26.52 8.32 -22.89
C ASN A 293 -25.30 9.17 -22.51
N ASN A 294 -25.49 10.20 -21.68
CA ASN A 294 -24.46 11.21 -21.43
C ASN A 294 -23.70 11.03 -20.11
N SER A 295 -24.30 10.36 -19.13
CA SER A 295 -23.82 10.40 -17.74
C SER A 295 -23.73 9.02 -17.08
N PHE A 296 -24.45 8.01 -17.57
CA PHE A 296 -24.36 6.69 -16.95
C PHE A 296 -22.99 6.06 -17.23
N PRO A 297 -22.37 5.43 -16.22
CA PRO A 297 -21.17 4.64 -16.44
C PRO A 297 -21.50 3.45 -17.36
N PRO A 298 -20.51 2.91 -18.10
CA PRO A 298 -20.75 1.87 -19.11
C PRO A 298 -21.50 0.64 -18.58
N CYS A 299 -21.28 0.24 -17.32
CA CYS A 299 -21.99 -0.87 -16.70
C CYS A 299 -23.49 -0.62 -16.54
N MET A 300 -23.89 0.57 -16.09
CA MET A 300 -25.30 0.94 -15.91
C MET A 300 -25.94 1.26 -17.25
N ARG A 301 -25.20 1.86 -18.19
CA ARG A 301 -25.67 2.08 -19.56
C ARG A 301 -26.02 0.76 -20.25
N HIS A 302 -25.15 -0.25 -20.14
CA HIS A 302 -25.41 -1.57 -20.67
C HIS A 302 -26.67 -2.22 -20.05
N LEU A 303 -26.84 -2.14 -18.73
CA LEU A 303 -28.04 -2.65 -18.06
C LEU A 303 -29.31 -1.92 -18.52
N PHE A 304 -29.22 -0.61 -18.70
CA PHE A 304 -30.32 0.23 -19.15
C PHE A 304 -30.71 -0.06 -20.61
N GLU A 305 -29.72 -0.15 -21.51
CA GLU A 305 -29.92 -0.55 -22.91
C GLU A 305 -30.56 -1.93 -23.00
N LYS A 306 -30.06 -2.91 -22.23
CA LYS A 306 -30.63 -4.26 -22.19
C LYS A 306 -32.05 -4.29 -21.64
N LEU A 307 -32.36 -3.48 -20.64
CA LEU A 307 -33.73 -3.33 -20.16
C LEU A 307 -34.65 -2.80 -21.25
N ARG A 308 -34.22 -1.79 -22.01
CA ARG A 308 -35.01 -1.20 -23.11
C ARG A 308 -35.18 -2.15 -24.31
N GLU A 309 -34.19 -2.99 -24.60
CA GLU A 309 -34.28 -3.99 -25.68
C GLU A 309 -35.15 -5.18 -25.28
N ASP A 310 -34.90 -5.76 -24.11
CA ASP A 310 -35.51 -7.01 -23.70
C ASP A 310 -36.82 -6.82 -22.93
N HIS A 311 -37.10 -5.61 -22.45
CA HIS A 311 -38.18 -5.27 -21.51
C HIS A 311 -38.20 -6.20 -20.29
N HIS A 312 -37.02 -6.69 -19.91
CA HIS A 312 -36.82 -7.63 -18.82
C HIS A 312 -35.36 -7.60 -18.35
N LEU A 313 -35.15 -7.72 -17.04
CA LEU A 313 -33.82 -7.91 -16.45
C LEU A 313 -33.84 -9.05 -15.44
N LYS A 314 -32.75 -9.81 -15.35
CA LYS A 314 -32.55 -10.82 -14.30
C LYS A 314 -32.52 -10.16 -12.92
N HIS A 315 -32.77 -10.94 -11.86
CA HIS A 315 -32.84 -10.42 -10.48
C HIS A 315 -31.63 -9.55 -10.08
N GLY A 316 -30.39 -10.00 -10.34
CA GLY A 316 -29.19 -9.21 -10.03
C GLY A 316 -29.11 -7.88 -10.79
N GLY A 317 -29.44 -7.88 -12.08
CA GLY A 317 -29.46 -6.65 -12.90
C GLY A 317 -30.53 -5.67 -12.44
N ARG A 318 -31.71 -6.16 -12.03
CA ARG A 318 -32.77 -5.34 -11.44
C ARG A 318 -32.31 -4.70 -10.13
N MET A 319 -31.70 -5.47 -9.23
CA MET A 319 -31.22 -4.95 -7.95
C MET A 319 -30.15 -3.87 -8.16
N GLN A 320 -29.18 -4.12 -9.04
CA GLN A 320 -28.11 -3.17 -9.36
C GLN A 320 -28.65 -1.87 -9.97
N LEU A 321 -29.54 -1.97 -10.97
CA LEU A 321 -30.10 -0.79 -11.64
C LEU A 321 -31.05 -0.02 -10.70
N SER A 322 -31.88 -0.70 -9.91
CA SER A 322 -32.78 -0.04 -8.95
C SER A 322 -32.01 0.73 -7.87
N LEU A 323 -30.95 0.13 -7.29
CA LEU A 323 -30.11 0.82 -6.31
C LEU A 323 -29.38 2.02 -6.92
N PHE A 324 -28.91 1.89 -8.17
CA PHE A 324 -28.29 2.99 -8.89
C PHE A 324 -29.28 4.14 -9.16
N LEU A 325 -30.48 3.85 -9.66
CA LEU A 325 -31.51 4.86 -9.91
C LEU A 325 -31.94 5.56 -8.60
N LYS A 326 -32.00 4.82 -7.48
CA LYS A 326 -32.21 5.41 -6.15
C LYS A 326 -31.08 6.36 -5.78
N GLY A 327 -29.81 5.95 -5.95
CA GLY A 327 -28.65 6.79 -5.64
C GLY A 327 -28.50 8.01 -6.54
N VAL A 328 -29.04 7.95 -7.76
CA VAL A 328 -29.10 9.08 -8.70
C VAL A 328 -30.19 10.09 -8.30
N GLY A 329 -31.18 9.70 -7.49
CA GLY A 329 -32.23 10.60 -6.98
C GLY A 329 -33.61 10.36 -7.58
N LEU A 330 -33.88 9.17 -8.13
CA LEU A 330 -35.21 8.80 -8.63
C LEU A 330 -36.17 8.51 -7.46
N LYS A 331 -37.34 9.17 -7.47
CA LYS A 331 -38.38 8.94 -6.45
C LYS A 331 -38.95 7.53 -6.53
N LEU A 332 -39.44 7.02 -5.41
CA LEU A 332 -40.03 5.69 -5.32
C LEU A 332 -41.22 5.53 -6.29
N GLU A 333 -42.13 6.53 -6.34
CA GLU A 333 -43.30 6.48 -7.21
C GLU A 333 -42.92 6.47 -8.69
N ASP A 334 -41.91 7.25 -9.05
CA ASP A 334 -41.36 7.30 -10.40
C ASP A 334 -40.68 5.97 -10.74
N ALA A 335 -39.86 5.42 -9.84
CA ALA A 335 -39.24 4.11 -10.03
C ALA A 335 -40.27 2.99 -10.23
N LEU A 336 -41.35 2.98 -9.44
CA LEU A 336 -42.45 2.03 -9.61
C LEU A 336 -43.13 2.20 -10.98
N THR A 337 -43.35 3.44 -11.40
CA THR A 337 -43.95 3.75 -12.71
C THR A 337 -43.03 3.30 -13.85
N PHE A 338 -41.73 3.55 -13.74
CA PHE A 338 -40.71 3.11 -14.69
C PHE A 338 -40.70 1.58 -14.85
N TRP A 339 -40.59 0.83 -13.75
CA TRP A 339 -40.55 -0.63 -13.82
C TRP A 339 -41.87 -1.25 -14.28
N LYS A 340 -43.01 -0.64 -13.92
CA LYS A 340 -44.32 -1.04 -14.46
C LYS A 340 -44.37 -0.86 -15.97
N ALA A 341 -43.97 0.32 -16.47
CA ALA A 341 -43.96 0.62 -17.89
C ALA A 341 -43.08 -0.37 -18.66
N GLU A 342 -41.84 -0.60 -18.21
CA GLU A 342 -40.91 -1.51 -18.88
C GLU A 342 -41.40 -2.95 -18.90
N PHE A 343 -41.84 -3.51 -17.77
CA PHE A 343 -42.27 -4.91 -17.75
C PHE A 343 -43.63 -5.14 -18.42
N SER A 344 -44.47 -4.11 -18.54
CA SER A 344 -45.76 -4.21 -19.22
C SER A 344 -45.67 -4.42 -20.73
N GLN A 345 -44.54 -4.13 -21.36
CA GLN A 345 -44.39 -4.28 -22.81
C GLN A 345 -44.35 -5.76 -23.27
N LYS A 346 -43.91 -6.68 -22.41
CA LYS A 346 -43.75 -8.11 -22.75
C LYS A 346 -44.57 -9.07 -21.89
N VAL A 347 -44.99 -8.66 -20.69
CA VAL A 347 -45.67 -9.55 -19.72
C VAL A 347 -47.17 -9.23 -19.69
N ARG A 348 -48.02 -10.27 -19.80
CA ARG A 348 -49.48 -10.10 -19.62
C ARG A 348 -49.78 -9.62 -18.18
N CYS A 349 -50.64 -8.61 -18.07
CA CYS A 349 -50.91 -7.77 -16.89
C CYS A 349 -50.96 -8.49 -15.51
N VAL A 350 -51.42 -9.74 -15.46
CA VAL A 350 -51.63 -10.50 -14.21
C VAL A 350 -50.32 -10.91 -13.50
N THR A 351 -49.23 -11.15 -14.22
CA THR A 351 -47.93 -11.59 -13.63
C THR A 351 -47.04 -10.42 -13.17
N ILE A 352 -47.39 -9.19 -13.57
CA ILE A 352 -46.61 -7.98 -13.28
C ILE A 352 -46.68 -7.61 -11.79
N CYS A 353 -47.86 -7.73 -11.19
CA CYS A 353 -48.07 -7.39 -9.78
C CYS A 353 -47.20 -8.26 -8.85
N SER A 354 -47.05 -9.55 -9.14
CA SER A 354 -46.10 -10.42 -8.43
C SER A 354 -44.64 -10.03 -8.66
N LEU A 355 -44.22 -9.72 -9.89
CA LEU A 355 -42.81 -9.41 -10.18
C LEU A 355 -42.32 -8.08 -9.59
N ILE A 356 -43.23 -7.10 -9.45
CA ILE A 356 -42.94 -5.78 -8.86
C ILE A 356 -43.08 -5.81 -7.34
N SER A 357 -43.94 -6.67 -6.78
CA SER A 357 -44.07 -6.80 -5.32
C SER A 357 -42.85 -7.39 -4.63
N TYR A 358 -42.00 -8.12 -5.37
CA TYR A 358 -40.71 -8.65 -4.91
C TYR A 358 -39.51 -7.74 -5.24
N GLN A 359 -39.73 -6.52 -5.76
CA GLN A 359 -38.67 -5.51 -5.80
C GLN A 359 -38.37 -5.04 -4.37
N PRO A 360 -37.11 -4.73 -4.03
CA PRO A 360 -36.79 -4.15 -2.72
C PRO A 360 -37.53 -2.81 -2.57
N ARG A 361 -38.60 -2.82 -1.78
CA ARG A 361 -39.23 -1.60 -1.26
C ARG A 361 -38.38 -1.16 -0.06
N ALA A 362 -37.33 -0.40 -0.32
CA ALA A 362 -36.43 0.11 0.71
C ALA A 362 -36.29 1.62 0.59
#